data_AF-A8RPY4-F1
#
_entry.id   AF-A8RPY4-F1
#
_cell.length_a   1.000
_cell.length_b   1.000
_cell.length_c   1.000
_cell.angle_alpha   90.00
_cell.angle_beta   90.00
_cell.angle_gamma   90.00
#
_symmetry.space_group_name_H-M   'P 1'
#
loop_
_entity.id
_entity.type
_entity.pdbx_description
1 polymer ?
#
loop_
_entity_poly.entity_id
_entity_poly.type
_entity_poly.pdbx_seq_one_letter_code
_entity_poly.pdbx_strand_id
1 'polypeptide(L)' 'MVIKGCKTIKEYKALREHFVDLWYQTNFDSGTTYYDIVGNYVKVVDYTGDSVKVPLSEIPGYH' A
#
# COMPACT_ATOMS: atom_id res chain seq x y z
N MET A 1 3.02 4.80 -21.02
CA MET A 1 2.53 3.93 -19.94
C MET A 1 1.06 4.27 -19.73
N VAL A 2 0.16 3.47 -20.29
CA VAL A 2 -1.30 3.66 -20.09
C VAL A 2 -1.64 2.87 -18.83
N ILE A 3 -1.90 3.58 -17.75
CA ILE A 3 -2.39 2.97 -16.52
C ILE A 3 -3.87 2.65 -16.80
N LYS A 4 -4.20 1.38 -17.04
CA LYS A 4 -5.59 0.96 -17.32
C LYS A 4 -6.49 1.47 -16.19
N GLY A 5 -7.53 2.23 -16.54
CA GLY A 5 -8.52 2.74 -15.58
C GLY A 5 -8.24 4.11 -14.94
N CYS A 6 -7.06 4.69 -15.12
CA CYS A 6 -6.73 6.03 -14.60
C CYS A 6 -6.38 7.00 -15.73
N LYS A 7 -6.96 8.20 -15.74
CA LYS A 7 -6.68 9.22 -16.76
C LYS A 7 -5.40 10.01 -16.43
N THR A 8 -4.97 9.99 -15.18
CA THR A 8 -3.78 10.72 -14.70
C THR A 8 -2.93 9.93 -13.70
N ILE A 9 -1.65 10.31 -13.60
CA ILE A 9 -0.72 9.77 -12.57
C ILE A 9 -1.21 10.11 -11.15
N LYS A 10 -1.91 11.23 -10.97
CA LYS A 10 -2.48 11.62 -9.68
C LYS A 10 -3.60 10.66 -9.24
N GLU A 11 -4.51 10.32 -10.15
CA GLU A 11 -5.57 9.33 -9.88
C GLU A 11 -4.97 7.97 -9.55
N TYR A 12 -3.95 7.53 -10.27
CA TYR A 12 -3.26 6.28 -9.98
C TYR A 12 -2.65 6.25 -8.58
N LYS A 13 -2.02 7.36 -8.14
CA LYS A 13 -1.46 7.46 -6.79
C LYS A 13 -2.57 7.42 -5.73
N ALA A 14 -3.64 8.17 -5.92
CA ALA A 14 -4.77 8.17 -4.98
C ALA A 14 -5.45 6.80 -4.87
N LEU A 15 -5.65 6.11 -6.00
CA LEU A 15 -6.24 4.78 -6.04
C LEU A 15 -5.33 3.75 -5.36
N ARG A 16 -4.02 3.84 -5.63
CA ARG A 16 -2.99 3.03 -4.95
C ARG A 16 -3.04 3.24 -3.44
N GLU A 17 -2.98 4.48 -2.99
CA GLU A 17 -3.02 4.82 -1.56
C GLU A 17 -4.30 4.28 -0.91
N HIS A 18 -5.44 4.39 -1.59
CA HIS A 18 -6.70 3.85 -1.10
C HIS A 18 -6.69 2.32 -0.91
N PHE A 19 -6.19 1.56 -1.89
CA PHE A 19 -6.10 0.11 -1.76
C PHE A 19 -5.09 -0.32 -0.70
N VAL A 20 -3.95 0.35 -0.62
CA VAL A 20 -2.94 0.09 0.41
C VAL A 20 -3.51 0.37 1.80
N ASP A 21 -4.21 1.48 1.98
CA ASP A 21 -4.82 1.84 3.26
C ASP A 21 -5.88 0.83 3.70
N LEU A 22 -6.79 0.46 2.80
CA LEU A 22 -7.80 -0.58 3.07
C LEU A 22 -7.16 -1.91 3.45
N TRP A 23 -6.14 -2.33 2.71
CA TRP A 23 -5.41 -3.55 3.01
C TRP A 23 -4.71 -3.46 4.37
N TYR A 24 -4.07 -2.33 4.66
CA TYR A 24 -3.37 -2.11 5.92
C TYR A 24 -4.31 -2.17 7.12
N GLN A 25 -5.42 -1.43 7.09
CA GLN A 25 -6.43 -1.44 8.17
C GLN A 25 -7.08 -2.81 8.38
N THR A 26 -7.09 -3.66 7.36
CA THR A 26 -7.64 -5.02 7.43
C THR A 26 -6.65 -6.02 8.02
N ASN A 27 -5.35 -5.84 7.77
CA ASN A 27 -4.31 -6.83 8.11
C ASN A 27 -3.45 -6.43 9.32
N PHE A 28 -3.42 -5.16 9.69
CA PHE A 28 -2.55 -4.63 10.73
C PHE A 28 -3.30 -3.72 11.70
N ASP A 29 -2.85 -3.71 12.95
CA ASP A 29 -3.33 -2.80 13.98
C ASP A 29 -2.68 -1.43 13.82
N SER A 30 -3.50 -0.42 13.55
CA SER A 30 -3.06 0.98 13.34
C SER A 30 -2.44 1.62 14.58
N GLY A 31 -2.64 1.02 15.76
CA GLY A 31 -2.04 1.46 17.02
C GLY A 31 -0.62 0.93 17.26
N THR A 32 -0.18 -0.10 16.54
CA THR A 32 1.11 -0.79 16.81
C THR A 32 2.07 -0.79 15.63
N THR A 33 1.56 -0.48 14.44
CA THR A 33 2.35 -0.48 13.22
C THR A 33 2.22 0.84 12.49
N TYR A 34 3.16 1.12 11.60
CA TYR A 34 3.04 2.16 10.59
C TYR A 34 3.50 1.61 9.24
N TYR A 35 3.01 2.19 8.14
CA TYR A 35 3.38 1.75 6.79
C TYR A 35 3.89 2.88 5.92
N ASP A 36 4.82 2.53 5.03
CA ASP A 36 5.39 3.40 4.02
C ASP A 36 5.31 2.77 2.64
N ILE A 37 4.88 3.58 1.67
CA ILE A 37 4.71 3.16 0.29
C ILE A 37 6.02 3.45 -0.47
N VAL A 38 6.84 2.43 -0.72
CA VAL A 38 8.18 2.57 -1.33
C VAL A 38 8.22 1.92 -2.71
N GLY A 39 8.16 2.75 -3.76
CA GLY A 39 8.30 2.28 -5.14
C GLY A 39 7.19 1.32 -5.54
N ASN A 40 7.45 0.02 -5.51
CA ASN A 40 6.53 -1.07 -5.90
C ASN A 40 6.12 -1.99 -4.73
N TYR A 41 6.45 -1.64 -3.50
CA TYR A 41 6.05 -2.39 -2.30
C TYR A 41 5.60 -1.44 -1.19
N VAL A 42 4.94 -2.01 -0.18
CA VAL A 42 4.59 -1.35 1.07
C VAL A 42 5.48 -1.94 2.15
N LYS A 43 6.14 -1.08 2.92
CA LYS A 43 6.93 -1.48 4.09
C LYS A 43 6.08 -1.21 5.32
N VAL A 44 5.70 -2.25 6.04
CA VAL A 44 5.05 -2.12 7.34
C VAL A 44 6.11 -2.31 8.42
N VAL A 45 6.15 -1.42 9.40
CA VAL A 45 7.10 -1.45 10.52
C VAL A 45 6.31 -1.44 11.81
N ASP A 46 6.65 -2.37 12.70
CA ASP A 46 6.09 -2.44 14.05
C ASP A 46 6.95 -1.64 15.04
N TYR A 47 6.38 -1.25 16.18
CA TYR A 47 7.13 -0.54 17.24
C TYR A 47 8.30 -1.35 17.82
N THR A 48 8.29 -2.67 17.68
CA THR A 48 9.41 -3.53 18.05
C THR A 48 10.64 -3.37 17.13
N GLY A 49 10.48 -2.69 15.99
CA GLY A 49 11.54 -2.47 15.00
C GLY A 49 11.58 -3.53 13.90
N ASP A 50 10.74 -4.56 13.99
CA ASP A 50 10.54 -5.52 12.92
C ASP A 50 9.79 -4.87 11.75
N SER A 51 10.10 -5.33 10.54
CA SER A 51 9.46 -4.82 9.34
C SER A 51 9.16 -5.89 8.32
N VAL A 52 8.00 -5.76 7.69
CA VAL A 52 7.52 -6.62 6.62
C VAL A 52 7.47 -5.80 5.34
N LYS A 53 7.89 -6.39 4.22
CA LYS A 53 7.78 -5.78 2.90
C LYS A 53 6.77 -6.57 2.09
N VAL A 54 5.71 -5.91 1.65
CA VAL A 54 4.64 -6.52 0.88
C VAL A 54 4.60 -5.90 -0.52
N PRO A 55 4.82 -6.68 -1.59
CA PRO A 55 4.70 -6.20 -2.95
C PRO A 55 3.28 -5.67 -3.22
N LEU A 56 3.14 -4.58 -3.97
CA LEU A 56 1.81 -4.07 -4.32
C LEU A 56 0.98 -5.08 -5.13
N SER A 57 1.63 -5.99 -5.85
CA SER A 57 0.97 -7.06 -6.59
C SER A 57 0.24 -8.07 -5.68
N GLU A 58 0.61 -8.14 -4.41
CA GLU A 58 -0.05 -8.98 -3.40
C GLU A 58 -1.20 -8.25 -2.70
N ILE A 59 -1.34 -6.94 -2.92
CA ILE A 59 -2.43 -6.15 -2.34
C ILE A 59 -3.68 -6.35 -3.20
N PRO A 60 -4.75 -6.93 -2.62
CA PRO A 60 -5.96 -7.23 -3.36
C PRO A 60 -6.61 -5.94 -3.90
N GLY A 61 -6.95 -5.93 -5.19
CA GLY A 61 -7.56 -4.79 -5.87
C GLY A 61 -6.58 -3.89 -6.63
N TYR A 62 -5.26 -4.10 -6.48
CA TYR A 62 -4.22 -3.34 -7.18
C TYR A 62 -3.84 -3.93 -8.56
N HIS A 63 -4.82 -4.33 -9.39
CA HIS A 63 -4.59 -4.99 -10.69
C HIS A 63 -4.96 -4.12 -11.90
#